data_AF-A9YMH6-F1
#
_entry.id   AF-A9YMH6-F1
#
_cell.length_a   1.000
_cell.length_b   1.000
_cell.length_c   1.000
_cell.angle_alpha   90.00
_cell.angle_beta   90.00
_cell.angle_gamma   90.00
#
_symmetry.space_group_name_H-M   'P 1'
#
loop_
_entity.id
_entity.type
_entity.pdbx_description
1 polymer ?
#
loop_
_entity_poly.entity_id
_entity_poly.type
_entity_poly.pdbx_seq_one_letter_code
_entity_poly.pdbx_strand_id
1 'polypeptide(L)'
;FLVTFSVLIFSTYYLNSELNFNYYYFVLLIFVGSMFSLNFSNSIFTMLLSWDLLGISSFFLVLFYNNWDSCSGAMNTALTNRLGDYFMFVFFGLSVFSGYYFLSFSMFSSYMSLLLLLTAFTKSAQFPFSSWLPKAMSAPTPVSSLVHSSTLVTAGLILLMNFNNLVLQKSFISFVLIIGLFTMFFSSLASLVEEDLKKVVALSTLSQMGFSMVTLGLGLSFISFIHLVSHALFK
;
A
#
# COMPACT_ATOMS: atom_id res chain seq x y z
N PHE A 1 -2.34 1.06 16.03
CA PHE A 1 -2.57 0.57 17.41
C PHE A 1 -4.02 0.15 17.66
N LEU A 2 -5.01 1.05 17.56
CA LEU A 2 -6.42 0.69 17.77
C LEU A 2 -6.88 -0.43 16.84
N VAL A 3 -6.70 -0.24 15.52
CA VAL A 3 -7.08 -1.24 14.50
C VAL A 3 -6.31 -2.56 14.67
N THR A 4 -5.01 -2.49 14.97
CA THR A 4 -4.21 -3.70 15.16
C THR A 4 -4.67 -4.50 16.38
N PHE A 5 -5.05 -3.83 17.46
CA PHE A 5 -5.55 -4.48 18.67
C PHE A 5 -6.92 -5.13 18.45
N SER A 6 -7.85 -4.44 17.78
CA SER A 6 -9.16 -5.03 17.45
C SER A 6 -9.03 -6.23 16.51
N VAL A 7 -8.13 -6.18 15.52
CA VAL A 7 -7.85 -7.31 14.63
C VAL A 7 -7.24 -8.50 15.39
N LEU A 8 -6.33 -8.26 16.33
CA LEU A 8 -5.76 -9.34 17.15
C LEU A 8 -6.86 -10.09 17.92
N ILE A 9 -7.76 -9.36 18.59
CA ILE A 9 -8.90 -9.94 19.31
C ILE A 9 -9.82 -10.70 18.33
N PHE A 10 -10.19 -10.07 17.22
CA PHE A 10 -11.06 -10.69 16.21
C PHE A 10 -10.44 -11.97 15.63
N SER A 11 -9.13 -11.98 15.40
CA SER A 11 -8.42 -13.15 14.85
C SER A 11 -8.41 -14.35 15.80
N THR A 12 -8.33 -14.12 17.12
CA THR A 12 -8.41 -15.22 18.10
C THR A 12 -9.77 -15.90 18.10
N TYR A 13 -10.84 -15.14 17.86
CA TYR A 13 -12.19 -15.70 17.74
C TYR A 13 -12.40 -16.39 16.37
N TYR A 14 -11.99 -15.75 15.27
CA TYR A 14 -12.25 -16.26 13.92
C TYR A 14 -11.45 -17.52 13.57
N LEU A 15 -10.19 -17.62 14.01
CA LEU A 15 -9.28 -18.73 13.66
C LEU A 15 -9.09 -19.75 14.80
N ASN A 16 -9.95 -19.73 15.83
CA ASN A 16 -9.81 -20.60 17.01
C ASN A 16 -9.80 -22.11 16.66
N SER A 17 -10.41 -22.49 15.53
CA SER A 17 -10.51 -23.88 15.07
C SER A 17 -9.41 -24.30 14.09
N GLU A 18 -8.52 -23.40 13.67
CA GLU A 18 -7.54 -23.66 12.61
C GLU A 18 -6.21 -24.17 13.18
N LEU A 19 -5.66 -25.24 12.60
CA LEU A 19 -4.43 -25.89 13.05
C LEU A 19 -3.19 -24.99 12.96
N ASN A 20 -3.19 -24.03 12.02
CA ASN A 20 -2.06 -23.14 11.75
C ASN A 20 -2.15 -21.77 12.46
N PHE A 21 -2.91 -21.67 13.55
CA PHE A 21 -3.10 -20.41 14.28
C PHE A 21 -1.78 -19.75 14.74
N ASN A 22 -0.82 -20.54 15.24
CA ASN A 22 0.45 -20.01 15.72
C ASN A 22 1.30 -19.38 14.60
N TYR A 23 1.31 -20.01 13.42
CA TYR A 23 1.99 -19.49 12.24
C TYR A 23 1.36 -18.16 11.80
N TYR A 24 0.03 -18.12 11.70
CA TYR A 24 -0.72 -16.91 11.37
C TYR A 24 -0.39 -15.76 12.33
N TYR A 25 -0.45 -16.03 13.64
CA TYR A 25 -0.25 -15.01 14.67
C TYR A 25 1.17 -14.43 14.62
N PHE A 26 2.18 -15.29 14.42
CA PHE A 26 3.56 -14.86 14.26
C PHE A 26 3.76 -13.96 13.03
N VAL A 27 3.23 -14.36 11.87
CA VAL A 27 3.35 -13.56 10.64
C VAL A 27 2.60 -12.22 10.78
N LEU A 28 1.44 -12.21 11.44
CA LEU A 28 0.68 -10.98 11.70
C LEU A 28 1.47 -10.03 12.59
N LEU A 29 2.15 -10.51 13.62
CA LEU A 29 3.01 -9.67 14.47
C LEU A 29 4.19 -9.08 13.67
N ILE A 30 4.82 -9.85 12.79
CA ILE A 30 5.87 -9.34 11.89
C ILE A 30 5.29 -8.25 10.99
N PHE A 31 4.11 -8.48 10.42
CA PHE A 31 3.43 -7.50 9.58
C PHE A 31 3.18 -6.18 10.33
N VAL A 32 2.62 -6.27 11.55
CA VAL A 32 2.36 -5.10 12.40
C VAL A 32 3.66 -4.40 12.79
N GLY A 33 4.70 -5.14 13.16
CA GLY A 33 6.02 -4.60 13.48
C GLY A 33 6.65 -3.86 12.30
N SER A 34 6.57 -4.43 11.09
CA SER A 34 7.07 -3.82 9.86
C SER A 34 6.34 -2.52 9.49
N MET A 35 5.06 -2.41 9.84
CA MET A 35 4.32 -1.16 9.66
C MET A 35 4.69 -0.09 10.66
N PHE A 36 4.92 -0.46 11.92
CA PHE A 36 5.42 0.48 12.89
C PHE A 36 6.81 0.99 12.50
N SER A 37 7.70 0.11 12.03
CA SER A 37 9.03 0.53 11.60
C SER A 37 8.99 1.46 10.37
N LEU A 38 8.04 1.26 9.44
CA LEU A 38 7.85 2.18 8.31
C LEU A 38 7.41 3.58 8.78
N ASN A 39 6.46 3.68 9.70
CA ASN A 39 5.97 4.98 10.17
C ASN A 39 7.04 5.76 10.96
N PHE A 40 7.92 5.08 11.68
CA PHE A 40 9.01 5.69 12.45
C PHE A 40 10.34 5.75 11.67
N SER A 41 10.35 5.41 10.38
CA SER A 41 11.59 5.38 9.62
C SER A 41 12.09 6.80 9.33
N ASN A 42 13.22 7.17 9.94
CA ASN A 42 13.92 8.42 9.62
C ASN A 42 15.10 8.22 8.67
N SER A 43 15.54 6.98 8.45
CA SER A 43 16.66 6.66 7.56
C SER A 43 16.20 5.89 6.31
N ILE A 44 16.93 6.09 5.21
CA ILE A 44 16.73 5.39 3.94
C ILE A 44 16.75 3.87 4.14
N PHE A 45 17.73 3.39 4.90
CA PHE A 45 17.89 1.96 5.18
C PHE A 45 16.70 1.39 5.96
N THR A 46 16.28 2.08 7.04
CA THR A 46 15.10 1.65 7.81
C THR A 46 13.82 1.63 6.98
N MET A 47 13.68 2.57 6.03
CA MET A 47 12.51 2.62 5.16
C MET A 47 12.51 1.45 4.16
N LEU A 48 13.64 1.17 3.51
CA LEU A 48 13.80 0.02 2.60
C LEU A 48 13.53 -1.31 3.31
N LEU A 49 14.14 -1.51 4.47
CA LEU A 49 13.95 -2.74 5.25
C LEU A 49 12.48 -2.93 5.63
N SER A 50 11.84 -1.87 6.13
CA SER A 50 10.42 -1.94 6.52
C SER A 50 9.53 -2.21 5.32
N TRP A 51 9.84 -1.60 4.17
CA TRP A 51 9.09 -1.75 2.93
C TRP A 51 9.15 -3.19 2.38
N ASP A 52 10.33 -3.80 2.38
CA ASP A 52 10.53 -5.19 1.98
C ASP A 52 9.85 -6.15 2.95
N LEU A 53 10.02 -5.93 4.27
CA LEU A 53 9.44 -6.76 5.32
C LEU A 53 7.90 -6.74 5.25
N LEU A 54 7.31 -5.59 4.92
CA LEU A 54 5.87 -5.44 4.65
C LEU A 54 5.43 -6.25 3.42
N GLY A 55 6.21 -6.24 2.35
CA GLY A 55 5.93 -7.04 1.15
C GLY A 55 5.93 -8.53 1.46
N ILE A 56 6.97 -9.01 2.14
CA ILE A 56 7.16 -10.44 2.43
C ILE A 56 6.10 -10.95 3.42
N SER A 57 5.82 -10.21 4.49
CA SER A 57 4.79 -10.59 5.47
C SER A 57 3.39 -10.61 4.83
N SER A 58 3.08 -9.66 3.94
CA SER A 58 1.80 -9.66 3.21
C SER A 58 1.62 -10.89 2.31
N PHE A 59 2.69 -11.36 1.68
CA PHE A 59 2.66 -12.56 0.85
C PHE A 59 2.28 -13.80 1.67
N PHE A 60 2.94 -14.01 2.81
CA PHE A 60 2.68 -15.16 3.68
C PHE A 60 1.27 -15.15 4.29
N LEU A 61 0.71 -13.96 4.56
CA LEU A 61 -0.66 -13.84 5.05
C LEU A 61 -1.71 -14.16 3.98
N VAL A 62 -1.49 -13.77 2.72
CA VAL A 62 -2.40 -14.10 1.61
C VAL A 62 -2.34 -15.59 1.25
N LEU A 63 -1.16 -16.21 1.41
CA LEU A 63 -0.92 -17.64 1.14
C LEU A 63 -1.46 -18.58 2.23
N PHE A 64 -2.08 -18.06 3.31
CA PHE A 64 -2.44 -18.85 4.50
C PHE A 64 -3.24 -20.14 4.22
N TYR A 65 -4.20 -20.10 3.28
CA TYR A 65 -5.07 -21.25 2.97
C TYR A 65 -4.48 -22.24 1.96
N ASN A 66 -3.38 -21.91 1.27
CA ASN A 66 -2.73 -22.76 0.25
C ASN A 66 -3.63 -23.32 -0.87
N ASN A 67 -4.80 -22.73 -1.11
CA ASN A 67 -5.67 -23.08 -2.25
C ASN A 67 -5.13 -22.48 -3.55
N TRP A 68 -5.51 -23.04 -4.71
CA TRP A 68 -5.12 -22.50 -6.03
C TRP A 68 -5.41 -21.00 -6.18
N ASP A 69 -6.56 -20.53 -5.71
CA ASP A 69 -6.93 -19.10 -5.72
C ASP A 69 -6.06 -18.26 -4.77
N SER A 70 -5.70 -18.80 -3.61
CA SER A 70 -4.83 -18.14 -2.62
C SER A 70 -3.38 -18.07 -3.13
N CYS A 71 -2.86 -19.13 -3.74
CA CYS A 71 -1.53 -19.17 -4.34
C CYS A 71 -1.42 -18.19 -5.52
N SER A 72 -2.40 -18.17 -6.43
CA SER A 72 -2.41 -17.24 -7.56
C SER A 72 -2.58 -15.79 -7.10
N GLY A 73 -3.41 -15.54 -6.09
CA GLY A 73 -3.57 -14.23 -5.44
C GLY A 73 -2.26 -13.75 -4.82
N ALA A 74 -1.64 -14.57 -3.96
CA ALA A 74 -0.38 -14.28 -3.28
C ALA A 74 0.77 -14.02 -4.27
N MET A 75 0.87 -14.81 -5.35
CA MET A 75 1.92 -14.58 -6.35
C MET A 75 1.71 -13.25 -7.08
N ASN A 76 0.46 -12.90 -7.43
CA ASN A 76 0.20 -11.62 -8.08
C ASN A 76 0.52 -10.44 -7.16
N THR A 77 0.18 -10.52 -5.86
CA THR A 77 0.53 -9.45 -4.89
C THR A 77 2.03 -9.33 -4.68
N ALA A 78 2.77 -10.44 -4.62
CA ALA A 78 4.22 -10.44 -4.48
C ALA A 78 4.91 -9.83 -5.70
N LEU A 79 4.50 -10.21 -6.91
CA LEU A 79 5.09 -9.70 -8.14
C LEU A 79 4.85 -8.19 -8.31
N THR A 80 3.63 -7.71 -8.06
CA THR A 80 3.34 -6.27 -8.15
C THR A 80 4.09 -5.48 -7.08
N ASN A 81 4.23 -6.02 -5.87
CA ASN A 81 5.02 -5.38 -4.83
C ASN A 81 6.50 -5.32 -5.19
N ARG A 82 7.06 -6.39 -5.76
CA ARG A 82 8.48 -6.44 -6.18
C ARG A 82 8.81 -5.44 -7.28
N LEU A 83 7.86 -5.16 -8.18
CA LEU A 83 8.01 -4.06 -9.15
C LEU A 83 8.14 -2.70 -8.45
N GLY A 84 7.33 -2.47 -7.40
CA GLY A 84 7.46 -1.30 -6.54
C GLY A 84 8.80 -1.21 -5.82
N ASP A 85 9.26 -2.32 -5.25
CA ASP A 85 10.56 -2.39 -4.54
C ASP A 85 11.72 -2.04 -5.47
N TYR A 86 11.67 -2.49 -6.73
CA TYR A 86 12.65 -2.12 -7.76
C TYR A 86 12.69 -0.60 -7.99
N PHE A 87 11.53 0.05 -8.16
CA PHE A 87 11.49 1.50 -8.32
C PHE A 87 12.03 2.24 -7.08
N MET A 88 11.78 1.71 -5.87
CA MET A 88 12.28 2.28 -4.61
C MET A 88 13.81 2.18 -4.52
N PHE A 89 14.36 1.03 -4.91
CA PHE A 89 15.80 0.81 -4.95
C PHE A 89 16.49 1.74 -5.94
N VAL A 90 15.94 1.89 -7.15
CA VAL A 90 16.50 2.80 -8.17
C VAL A 90 16.43 4.26 -7.71
N PHE A 91 15.31 4.66 -7.09
CA PHE A 91 15.19 5.99 -6.48
C PHE A 91 16.33 6.23 -5.49
N PHE A 92 16.52 5.35 -4.50
CA PHE A 92 17.58 5.56 -3.52
C PHE A 92 18.98 5.48 -4.11
N GLY A 93 19.24 4.57 -5.06
CA GLY A 93 20.52 4.51 -5.77
C GLY A 93 20.85 5.85 -6.45
N LEU A 94 19.91 6.39 -7.22
CA LEU A 94 20.06 7.68 -7.88
C LEU A 94 20.20 8.84 -6.88
N SER A 95 19.54 8.78 -5.70
CA SER A 95 19.70 9.82 -4.66
C SER A 95 21.14 9.89 -4.17
N VAL A 96 21.77 8.73 -3.98
CA VAL A 96 23.17 8.64 -3.55
C VAL A 96 24.09 9.14 -4.65
N PHE A 97 23.89 8.70 -5.90
CA PHE A 97 24.74 9.13 -7.03
C PHE A 97 24.61 10.60 -7.40
N SER A 98 23.41 11.19 -7.27
CA SER A 98 23.21 12.62 -7.56
C SER A 98 24.04 13.53 -6.65
N GLY A 99 24.32 13.12 -5.41
CA GLY A 99 25.21 13.86 -4.52
C GLY A 99 26.68 13.92 -4.97
N TYR A 100 27.12 13.00 -5.84
CA TYR A 100 28.51 12.92 -6.30
C TYR A 100 28.77 13.61 -7.65
N TYR A 101 27.74 13.85 -8.46
CA TYR A 101 27.87 14.44 -9.80
C TYR A 101 27.20 15.83 -9.88
N PHE A 102 28.00 16.87 -10.15
CA PHE A 102 27.55 18.27 -10.20
C PHE A 102 26.55 18.62 -11.33
N LEU A 103 26.40 17.77 -12.36
CA LEU A 103 25.99 18.26 -13.69
C LEU A 103 24.50 18.13 -14.08
N SER A 104 23.58 17.68 -13.22
CA SER A 104 22.13 17.84 -13.53
C SER A 104 21.17 17.54 -12.36
N PHE A 105 21.38 18.15 -11.18
CA PHE A 105 20.48 18.00 -10.02
C PHE A 105 18.99 18.22 -10.36
N SER A 106 18.67 19.14 -11.28
CA SER A 106 17.28 19.40 -11.72
C SER A 106 16.66 18.26 -12.51
N MET A 107 17.37 17.68 -13.50
CA MET A 107 16.86 16.54 -14.27
C MET A 107 16.80 15.28 -13.41
N PHE A 108 17.78 15.06 -12.53
CA PHE A 108 17.69 13.96 -11.57
C PHE A 108 16.46 14.11 -10.67
N SER A 109 16.13 15.32 -10.21
CA SER A 109 14.97 15.52 -9.32
C SER A 109 13.63 15.09 -9.95
N SER A 110 13.44 15.28 -11.25
CA SER A 110 12.18 14.93 -11.93
C SER A 110 12.05 13.43 -12.23
N TYR A 111 13.15 12.76 -12.61
CA TYR A 111 13.14 11.30 -12.73
C TYR A 111 12.96 10.61 -11.38
N MET A 112 13.49 11.21 -10.33
CA MET A 112 13.41 10.70 -8.97
C MET A 112 12.01 10.79 -8.40
N SER A 113 11.32 11.91 -8.58
CA SER A 113 9.92 12.03 -8.19
C SER A 113 9.01 11.09 -8.99
N LEU A 114 9.28 10.85 -10.28
CA LEU A 114 8.56 9.86 -11.08
C LEU A 114 8.71 8.44 -10.52
N LEU A 115 9.93 8.02 -10.20
CA LEU A 115 10.19 6.70 -9.62
C LEU A 115 9.45 6.56 -8.28
N LEU A 116 9.53 7.57 -7.41
CA LEU A 116 8.84 7.59 -6.13
C LEU A 116 7.30 7.59 -6.25
N LEU A 117 6.76 8.17 -7.33
CA LEU A 117 5.33 8.06 -7.62
C LEU A 117 4.94 6.64 -8.05
N LEU A 118 5.73 6.02 -8.92
CA LEU A 118 5.51 4.63 -9.34
C LEU A 118 5.57 3.66 -8.16
N THR A 119 6.49 3.86 -7.21
CA THR A 119 6.56 3.05 -5.99
C THR A 119 5.29 3.16 -5.17
N ALA A 120 4.82 4.38 -4.95
CA ALA A 120 3.60 4.63 -4.21
C ALA A 120 2.38 4.05 -4.91
N PHE A 121 2.30 4.14 -6.24
CA PHE A 121 1.19 3.61 -7.04
C PHE A 121 1.08 2.08 -6.96
N THR A 122 2.20 1.37 -6.94
CA THR A 122 2.18 -0.10 -6.83
C THR A 122 1.56 -0.56 -5.51
N LYS A 123 2.00 0.00 -4.37
CA LYS A 123 1.47 -0.36 -3.04
C LYS A 123 0.08 0.21 -2.76
N SER A 124 -0.26 1.39 -3.25
CA SER A 124 -1.61 1.97 -3.11
C SER A 124 -2.62 1.42 -4.12
N ALA A 125 -2.22 0.43 -4.94
CA ALA A 125 -3.05 -0.22 -5.96
C ALA A 125 -3.66 0.77 -6.96
N GLN A 126 -2.99 1.89 -7.24
CA GLN A 126 -3.47 2.85 -8.22
C GLN A 126 -3.34 2.30 -9.63
N PHE A 127 -4.15 2.81 -10.55
CA PHE A 127 -4.11 2.46 -11.95
C PHE A 127 -2.72 2.78 -12.51
N PRO A 128 -2.03 1.83 -13.17
CA PRO A 128 -2.51 0.54 -13.72
C PRO A 128 -2.37 -0.69 -12.80
N PHE A 129 -1.79 -0.55 -11.62
CA PHE A 129 -1.48 -1.64 -10.69
C PHE A 129 -2.64 -2.05 -9.76
N SER A 130 -3.89 -1.81 -10.14
CA SER A 130 -5.05 -2.09 -9.27
C SER A 130 -5.44 -3.57 -9.17
N SER A 131 -4.96 -4.42 -10.09
CA SER A 131 -5.42 -5.80 -10.25
C SER A 131 -5.08 -6.74 -9.10
N TRP A 132 -4.06 -6.41 -8.28
CA TRP A 132 -3.64 -7.28 -7.18
C TRP A 132 -4.58 -7.20 -5.98
N LEU A 133 -5.25 -6.06 -5.77
CA LEU A 133 -6.04 -5.81 -4.56
C LEU A 133 -7.29 -6.71 -4.50
N PRO A 134 -8.12 -6.87 -5.55
CA PRO A 134 -9.26 -7.80 -5.50
C PRO A 134 -8.85 -9.26 -5.36
N LYS A 135 -7.71 -9.66 -5.96
CA LYS A 135 -7.20 -11.04 -5.89
C LYS A 135 -6.63 -11.40 -4.51
N ALA A 136 -6.18 -10.40 -3.75
CA ALA A 136 -5.67 -10.57 -2.39
C ALA A 136 -6.77 -10.92 -1.36
N MET A 137 -8.06 -10.73 -1.70
CA MET A 137 -9.20 -11.07 -0.84
C MET A 137 -9.42 -12.58 -0.63
N SER A 138 -8.56 -13.42 -1.20
CA SER A 138 -8.44 -14.84 -0.87
C SER A 138 -7.85 -15.10 0.53
N ALA A 139 -7.26 -14.08 1.15
CA ALA A 139 -6.78 -14.10 2.53
C ALA A 139 -7.91 -14.28 3.57
N PRO A 140 -7.61 -14.76 4.80
CA PRO A 140 -8.58 -14.81 5.89
C PRO A 140 -9.13 -13.42 6.21
N THR A 141 -10.38 -13.34 6.65
CA THR A 141 -11.07 -12.06 6.84
C THR A 141 -10.38 -11.10 7.82
N PRO A 142 -9.74 -11.52 8.93
CA PRO A 142 -9.01 -10.61 9.80
C PRO A 142 -7.74 -10.02 9.15
N VAL A 143 -7.13 -10.74 8.20
CA VAL A 143 -6.01 -10.21 7.41
C VAL A 143 -6.53 -9.22 6.40
N SER A 144 -7.64 -9.54 5.73
CA SER A 144 -8.19 -8.65 4.71
C SER A 144 -8.60 -7.29 5.31
N SER A 145 -9.14 -7.24 6.53
CA SER A 145 -9.42 -5.97 7.21
C SER A 145 -8.11 -5.22 7.47
N LEU A 146 -7.11 -5.85 8.08
CA LEU A 146 -5.86 -5.18 8.43
C LEU A 146 -5.08 -4.70 7.19
N VAL A 147 -4.88 -5.58 6.21
CA VAL A 147 -4.05 -5.34 5.01
C VAL A 147 -4.72 -4.33 4.07
N HIS A 148 -6.03 -4.42 3.87
CA HIS A 148 -6.73 -3.60 2.87
C HIS A 148 -7.34 -2.31 3.46
N SER A 149 -7.65 -2.26 4.75
CA SER A 149 -8.27 -1.06 5.33
C SER A 149 -7.25 -0.03 5.84
N SER A 150 -6.17 -0.49 6.47
CA SER A 150 -5.38 0.38 7.33
C SER A 150 -3.88 0.38 7.08
N THR A 151 -3.34 -0.65 6.41
CA THR A 151 -1.89 -0.84 6.36
C THR A 151 -1.30 -0.87 4.95
N LEU A 152 -1.34 -1.99 4.23
CA LEU A 152 -0.50 -2.14 3.03
C LEU A 152 -0.79 -1.04 1.98
N VAL A 153 -2.07 -0.76 1.76
CA VAL A 153 -2.50 0.23 0.76
C VAL A 153 -2.21 1.68 1.21
N THR A 154 -2.19 1.94 2.52
CA THR A 154 -1.86 3.26 3.08
C THR A 154 -0.36 3.55 3.07
N ALA A 155 0.50 2.53 3.09
CA ALA A 155 1.96 2.67 3.08
C ALA A 155 2.46 3.53 1.91
N GLY A 156 1.88 3.35 0.71
CA GLY A 156 2.23 4.14 -0.48
C GLY A 156 1.90 5.63 -0.32
N LEU A 157 0.75 5.94 0.27
CA LEU A 157 0.32 7.31 0.52
C LEU A 157 1.14 7.97 1.64
N ILE A 158 1.45 7.22 2.71
CA ILE A 158 2.32 7.68 3.80
C ILE A 158 3.71 8.02 3.26
N LEU A 159 4.25 7.20 2.35
CA LEU A 159 5.51 7.49 1.69
C LEU A 159 5.45 8.82 0.93
N LEU A 160 4.40 9.05 0.13
CA LEU A 160 4.23 10.32 -0.59
C LEU A 160 4.08 11.52 0.36
N MET A 161 3.38 11.35 1.48
CA MET A 161 3.25 12.38 2.51
C MET A 161 4.60 12.72 3.14
N ASN A 162 5.47 11.74 3.38
CA ASN A 162 6.82 11.98 3.89
C ASN A 162 7.70 12.75 2.88
N PHE A 163 7.51 12.49 1.57
CA PHE A 163 8.22 13.18 0.49
C PHE A 163 7.39 14.30 -0.17
N ASN A 164 6.52 14.96 0.60
CA ASN A 164 5.59 15.98 0.07
C ASN A 164 6.31 17.07 -0.74
N ASN A 165 7.48 17.53 -0.28
CA ASN A 165 8.25 18.57 -0.98
C ASN A 165 8.73 18.14 -2.38
N LEU A 166 9.00 16.85 -2.60
CA LEU A 166 9.40 16.32 -3.91
C LEU A 166 8.19 16.12 -4.83
N VAL A 167 7.06 15.69 -4.26
CA VAL A 167 5.84 15.38 -5.01
C VAL A 167 5.10 16.66 -5.42
N LEU A 168 5.16 17.72 -4.62
CA LEU A 168 4.45 18.99 -4.88
C LEU A 168 5.06 19.88 -5.98
N GLN A 169 5.96 19.36 -6.81
CA GLN A 169 6.33 20.06 -8.03
C GLN A 169 5.13 20.10 -8.99
N LYS A 170 4.89 21.26 -9.62
CA LYS A 170 3.69 21.55 -10.41
C LYS A 170 3.34 20.50 -11.48
N SER A 171 4.35 19.84 -12.08
CA SER A 171 4.15 18.80 -13.10
C SER A 171 3.65 17.47 -12.53
N PHE A 172 4.03 17.13 -11.30
CA PHE A 172 3.71 15.83 -10.69
C PHE A 172 2.36 15.84 -9.97
N ILE A 173 2.00 16.98 -9.40
CA ILE A 173 0.68 17.23 -8.80
C ILE A 173 -0.46 16.90 -9.77
N SER A 174 -0.38 17.38 -11.02
CA SER A 174 -1.43 17.12 -12.01
C SER A 174 -1.52 15.65 -12.38
N PHE A 175 -0.39 14.96 -12.49
CA PHE A 175 -0.35 13.53 -12.78
C PHE A 175 -0.98 12.69 -11.65
N VAL A 176 -0.64 13.01 -10.40
CA VAL A 176 -1.22 12.43 -9.19
C VAL A 176 -2.74 12.61 -9.15
N LEU A 177 -3.23 13.83 -9.44
CA LEU A 177 -4.65 14.13 -9.50
C LEU A 177 -5.38 13.28 -10.54
N ILE A 178 -4.87 13.22 -11.76
CA ILE A 178 -5.52 12.52 -12.87
C ILE A 178 -5.61 11.02 -12.58
N ILE A 179 -4.54 10.42 -12.05
CA ILE A 179 -4.53 8.99 -11.69
C ILE A 179 -5.47 8.73 -10.50
N GLY A 180 -5.48 9.60 -9.49
CA GLY A 180 -6.40 9.51 -8.36
C GLY A 180 -7.88 9.58 -8.78
N LEU A 181 -8.21 10.49 -9.70
CA LEU A 181 -9.57 10.59 -10.24
C LEU A 181 -9.92 9.34 -11.05
N PHE A 182 -9.04 8.93 -11.95
CA PHE A 182 -9.30 7.76 -12.80
C PHE A 182 -9.48 6.49 -11.97
N THR A 183 -8.66 6.28 -10.94
CA THR A 183 -8.80 5.14 -10.02
C THR A 183 -10.10 5.16 -9.24
N MET A 184 -10.51 6.32 -8.72
CA MET A 184 -11.78 6.49 -8.03
C MET A 184 -12.98 6.16 -8.93
N PHE A 185 -13.01 6.71 -10.16
CA PHE A 185 -14.08 6.45 -11.12
C PHE A 185 -14.11 4.99 -11.58
N PHE A 186 -12.96 4.41 -11.92
CA PHE A 186 -12.90 3.02 -12.39
C PHE A 186 -13.33 2.03 -11.30
N SER A 187 -12.83 2.19 -10.08
CA SER A 187 -13.14 1.30 -8.97
C SER A 187 -14.60 1.37 -8.52
N SER A 188 -15.20 2.56 -8.53
CA SER A 188 -16.63 2.73 -8.24
C SER A 188 -17.51 2.04 -9.29
N LEU A 189 -17.21 2.19 -10.58
CA LEU A 189 -17.92 1.48 -11.64
C LEU A 189 -17.78 -0.04 -11.51
N ALA A 190 -16.55 -0.54 -11.28
CA ALA A 190 -16.31 -1.96 -11.09
C ALA A 190 -17.06 -2.53 -9.87
N SER A 191 -17.19 -1.75 -8.79
CA SER A 191 -17.89 -2.20 -7.57
C SER A 191 -19.39 -2.42 -7.75
N LEU A 192 -20.00 -1.79 -8.76
CA LEU A 192 -21.42 -1.98 -9.08
C LEU A 192 -21.70 -3.28 -9.84
N VAL A 193 -20.67 -3.84 -10.50
CA VAL A 193 -20.78 -5.03 -11.34
C VAL A 193 -20.38 -6.31 -10.59
N GLU A 194 -19.52 -6.19 -9.57
CA GLU A 194 -19.06 -7.34 -8.78
C GLU A 194 -20.15 -7.91 -7.87
N GLU A 195 -20.31 -9.23 -7.88
CA GLU A 195 -21.28 -9.97 -7.07
C GLU A 195 -20.70 -10.37 -5.70
N ASP A 196 -19.37 -10.54 -5.62
CA ASP A 196 -18.69 -10.98 -4.39
C ASP A 196 -18.55 -9.84 -3.38
N LEU A 197 -19.20 -9.95 -2.23
CA LEU A 197 -19.15 -8.92 -1.17
C LEU A 197 -17.70 -8.56 -0.75
N LYS A 198 -16.79 -9.54 -0.68
CA LYS A 198 -15.38 -9.28 -0.34
C LYS A 198 -14.68 -8.42 -1.40
N LYS A 199 -14.96 -8.66 -2.69
CA LYS A 199 -14.40 -7.87 -3.80
C LYS A 199 -15.01 -6.48 -3.85
N VAL A 200 -16.31 -6.34 -3.55
CA VAL A 200 -16.97 -5.03 -3.42
C VAL A 200 -16.31 -4.20 -2.30
N VAL A 201 -16.01 -4.81 -1.15
CA VAL A 201 -15.28 -4.13 -0.07
C VAL A 201 -13.85 -3.75 -0.51
N ALA A 202 -13.16 -4.61 -1.26
CA ALA A 202 -11.87 -4.29 -1.87
C ALA A 202 -11.97 -3.10 -2.84
N LEU A 203 -12.92 -3.10 -3.77
CA LEU A 203 -13.07 -2.02 -4.75
C LEU A 203 -13.49 -0.70 -4.10
N SER A 204 -14.29 -0.75 -3.03
CA SER A 204 -14.54 0.44 -2.23
C SER A 204 -13.32 0.91 -1.44
N THR A 205 -12.29 0.08 -1.17
CA THR A 205 -11.01 0.60 -0.60
C THR A 205 -10.26 1.34 -1.68
N LEU A 206 -10.24 0.77 -2.89
CA LEU A 206 -9.55 1.34 -4.02
C LEU A 206 -10.11 2.71 -4.39
N SER A 207 -11.43 2.91 -4.34
CA SER A 207 -12.04 4.21 -4.59
C SER A 207 -11.66 5.25 -3.52
N GLN A 208 -11.62 4.86 -2.26
CA GLN A 208 -11.25 5.73 -1.14
C GLN A 208 -9.75 6.07 -1.14
N MET A 209 -8.90 5.16 -1.59
CA MET A 209 -7.47 5.42 -1.80
C MET A 209 -7.22 6.30 -3.03
N GLY A 210 -8.07 6.18 -4.06
CA GLY A 210 -8.13 7.15 -5.15
C GLY A 210 -8.48 8.54 -4.64
N PHE A 211 -9.46 8.67 -3.73
CA PHE A 211 -9.84 9.95 -3.11
C PHE A 211 -8.72 10.55 -2.25
N SER A 212 -8.05 9.76 -1.43
CA SER A 212 -6.88 10.25 -0.67
C SER A 212 -5.73 10.66 -1.59
N MET A 213 -5.59 10.03 -2.76
CA MET A 213 -4.62 10.47 -3.77
C MET A 213 -5.02 11.79 -4.45
N VAL A 214 -6.31 11.99 -4.74
CA VAL A 214 -6.81 13.27 -5.28
C VAL A 214 -6.55 14.41 -4.29
N THR A 215 -6.83 14.20 -3.00
CA THR A 215 -6.58 15.23 -1.98
C THR A 215 -5.09 15.54 -1.79
N LEU A 216 -4.21 14.54 -1.89
CA LEU A 216 -2.75 14.78 -1.98
C LEU A 216 -2.37 15.58 -3.22
N GLY A 217 -2.98 15.24 -4.36
CA GLY A 217 -2.82 15.95 -5.62
C GLY A 217 -3.32 17.40 -5.58
N LEU A 218 -4.22 17.77 -4.67
CA LEU A 218 -4.59 19.18 -4.45
C LEU A 218 -3.61 19.93 -3.54
N GLY A 219 -2.57 19.26 -3.05
CA GLY A 219 -1.63 19.79 -2.05
C GLY A 219 -2.16 19.76 -0.61
N LEU A 220 -3.31 19.12 -0.38
CA LEU A 220 -4.00 19.08 0.91
C LEU A 220 -3.61 17.82 1.70
N SER A 221 -2.32 17.69 2.03
CA SER A 221 -1.77 16.49 2.70
C SER A 221 -2.43 16.20 4.05
N PHE A 222 -2.75 17.23 4.84
CA PHE A 222 -3.41 17.06 6.14
C PHE A 222 -4.83 16.50 6.02
N ILE A 223 -5.60 16.92 5.00
CA ILE A 223 -6.95 16.41 4.74
C ILE A 223 -6.88 14.95 4.30
N SER A 224 -5.93 14.62 3.42
CA SER A 224 -5.70 13.25 3.01
C SER A 224 -5.35 12.35 4.20
N PHE A 225 -4.53 12.82 5.14
CA PHE A 225 -4.20 12.09 6.35
C PHE A 225 -5.43 11.85 7.25
N ILE A 226 -6.25 12.87 7.50
CA ILE A 226 -7.49 12.72 8.27
C ILE A 226 -8.42 11.69 7.62
N HIS A 227 -8.55 11.75 6.29
CA HIS A 227 -9.36 10.80 5.53
C HIS A 227 -8.82 9.37 5.64
N LEU A 228 -7.50 9.17 5.61
CA LEU A 228 -6.90 7.86 5.81
C LEU A 228 -7.20 7.29 7.20
N VAL A 229 -7.14 8.13 8.25
CA VAL A 229 -7.46 7.72 9.61
C VAL A 229 -8.94 7.36 9.75
N SER A 230 -9.85 8.15 9.18
CA SER A 230 -11.29 7.83 9.23
C SER A 230 -11.60 6.56 8.45
N HIS A 231 -11.03 6.39 7.25
CA HIS A 231 -11.17 5.17 6.46
C HIS A 231 -10.71 3.93 7.22
N ALA A 232 -9.55 4.00 7.90
CA ALA A 232 -9.01 2.87 8.66
C ALA A 232 -9.86 2.48 9.87
N LEU A 233 -10.67 3.39 10.42
CA LEU A 233 -11.57 3.11 11.56
C LEU A 233 -12.92 2.54 11.13
N PHE A 234 -13.45 3.00 9.99
CA PHE A 234 -14.77 2.55 9.51
C PHE A 234 -14.75 1.19 8.83
N LYS A 235 -13.57 0.69 8.46
CA LYS A 235 -13.42 -0.42 7.53
C LYS A 235 -12.57 -1.55 8.10
#